data_AF-A0A1F8X0I6-F1
#
_entry.id   AF-A0A1F8X0I6-F1
#
_cell.length_a   1.000
_cell.length_b   1.000
_cell.length_c   1.000
_cell.angle_alpha   90.00
_cell.angle_beta   90.00
_cell.angle_gamma   90.00
#
_symmetry.space_group_name_H-M   'P 1'
#
loop_
_entity.id
_entity.type
_entity.pdbx_description
1 polymer ?
#
loop_
_entity_poly.entity_id
_entity_poly.type
_entity_poly.pdbx_seq_one_letter_code
_entity_poly.pdbx_strand_id
1 'polypeptide(L)'
;MKNKKMNFYLLLLSVFLLLGCEKVTSGGPFIRNLVEEAEKGSNNAPIKFSELTDFDWDTVFVYGPYSSLEEINKKHGTDFWSILEPGYLDEGHCIYIFEKEKKTVRTFKPSRQGLDCSEIVNQGAFSKENAIFEVRYHGDHRYLKWIDPEK
;
A
#
# COMPACT_ATOMS: atom_id res chain seq x y z
N MET A 1 -42.42 -20.48 -20.46
CA MET A 1 -41.33 -19.50 -20.67
C MET A 1 -41.11 -18.65 -19.41
N LYS A 2 -40.53 -19.21 -18.37
CA LYS A 2 -39.91 -18.47 -17.26
C LYS A 2 -38.58 -19.21 -17.00
N ASN A 3 -37.56 -18.53 -16.49
CA ASN A 3 -36.25 -19.08 -16.04
C ASN A 3 -35.00 -18.72 -16.87
N LYS A 4 -35.09 -18.05 -18.03
CA LYS A 4 -33.86 -17.56 -18.71
C LYS A 4 -33.20 -16.36 -18.01
N LYS A 5 -33.98 -15.51 -17.32
CA LYS A 5 -33.45 -14.36 -16.58
C LYS A 5 -32.73 -14.77 -15.29
N MET A 6 -33.16 -15.85 -14.63
CA MET A 6 -32.59 -16.31 -13.35
C MET A 6 -31.16 -16.85 -13.50
N ASN A 7 -30.85 -17.51 -14.63
CA ASN A 7 -29.49 -17.97 -14.93
C ASN A 7 -28.51 -16.82 -15.24
N PHE A 8 -29.00 -15.68 -15.78
CA PHE A 8 -28.14 -14.54 -16.09
C PHE A 8 -27.63 -13.83 -14.83
N TYR A 9 -28.50 -13.67 -13.82
CA TYR A 9 -28.10 -13.09 -12.54
C TYR A 9 -27.17 -14.02 -11.73
N LEU A 10 -27.34 -15.34 -11.83
CA LEU A 10 -26.45 -16.32 -11.21
C LEU A 10 -25.04 -16.34 -11.83
N LEU A 11 -24.94 -16.13 -13.15
CA LEU A 11 -23.65 -15.98 -13.86
C LEU A 11 -22.95 -14.65 -13.54
N LEU A 12 -23.70 -13.57 -13.34
CA LEU A 12 -23.15 -12.28 -12.90
C LEU A 12 -22.65 -12.32 -11.44
N LEU A 13 -23.32 -13.10 -10.59
CA LEU A 13 -22.94 -13.28 -9.18
C LEU A 13 -21.66 -14.14 -9.02
N SER A 14 -21.44 -15.11 -9.90
CA SER A 14 -20.24 -15.97 -9.85
C SER A 14 -18.98 -15.27 -10.36
N VAL A 15 -19.09 -14.30 -11.27
CA VAL A 15 -17.96 -13.47 -11.73
C VAL A 15 -17.48 -12.51 -10.62
N PHE A 16 -18.39 -12.07 -9.73
CA PHE A 16 -18.04 -11.21 -8.59
C PHE A 16 -17.28 -11.95 -7.47
N LEU A 17 -17.33 -13.28 -7.43
CA LEU A 17 -16.68 -14.11 -6.40
C LEU A 17 -15.21 -14.46 -6.71
N LEU A 18 -14.67 -14.03 -7.85
CA LEU A 18 -13.29 -14.33 -8.28
C LEU A 18 -12.28 -13.20 -7.98
N LEU A 19 -12.70 -12.15 -7.28
CA LEU A 19 -11.81 -11.10 -6.76
C LEU A 19 -11.52 -11.43 -5.28
N GLY A 20 -10.34 -11.81 -4.82
CA GLY A 20 -9.06 -12.03 -5.46
C GLY A 20 -8.15 -12.68 -4.41
N CYS A 21 -7.14 -13.40 -4.88
CA CYS A 21 -6.06 -13.81 -3.99
C CYS A 21 -5.22 -12.56 -3.69
N GLU A 22 -5.22 -12.11 -2.43
CA GLU A 22 -4.35 -11.03 -1.98
C GLU A 22 -2.89 -11.47 -2.14
N LYS A 23 -2.15 -10.78 -3.02
CA LYS A 23 -0.71 -11.03 -3.21
C LYS A 23 0.07 -9.94 -2.51
N VAL A 24 0.80 -10.32 -1.47
CA VAL A 24 1.93 -9.52 -0.98
C VAL A 24 3.07 -9.65 -1.97
N THR A 25 3.68 -8.51 -2.31
CA THR A 25 4.87 -8.48 -3.15
C THR A 25 5.94 -7.58 -2.54
N SER A 26 7.19 -8.03 -2.54
CA SER A 26 8.33 -7.21 -2.11
C SER A 26 8.75 -6.17 -3.15
N GLY A 27 8.24 -6.30 -4.37
CA GLY A 27 8.49 -5.37 -5.47
C GLY A 27 7.25 -5.15 -6.34
N GLY A 28 7.44 -4.67 -7.56
CA GLY A 28 6.36 -4.40 -8.52
C GLY A 28 6.40 -2.95 -9.03
N PRO A 29 5.52 -2.59 -9.97
CA PRO A 29 5.54 -1.29 -10.64
C PRO A 29 5.52 -0.12 -9.65
N PHE A 30 4.64 -0.17 -8.64
CA PHE A 30 4.55 0.86 -7.61
C PHE A 30 5.89 1.07 -6.86
N ILE A 31 6.47 0.00 -6.31
CA ILE A 31 7.74 0.09 -5.56
C ILE A 31 8.89 0.55 -6.44
N ARG A 32 9.00 0.01 -7.67
CA ARG A 32 10.03 0.43 -8.61
C ARG A 32 9.90 1.92 -8.93
N ASN A 33 8.71 2.38 -9.31
CA ASN A 33 8.48 3.78 -9.66
C ASN A 33 8.72 4.70 -8.45
N LEU A 34 8.34 4.27 -7.24
CA LEU A 34 8.60 5.02 -6.01
C LEU A 34 10.09 5.21 -5.75
N VAL A 35 10.90 4.15 -5.89
CA VAL A 35 12.35 4.23 -5.73
C VAL A 35 12.99 5.06 -6.84
N GLU A 36 12.55 4.89 -8.10
CA GLU A 36 13.05 5.69 -9.23
C GLU A 36 12.75 7.18 -9.07
N GLU A 37 11.53 7.56 -8.66
CA GLU A 37 11.21 8.96 -8.35
C GLU A 37 12.04 9.49 -7.18
N ALA A 38 12.31 8.66 -6.17
CA ALA A 38 13.18 9.03 -5.07
C ALA A 38 14.66 9.14 -5.45
N GLU A 39 15.12 8.47 -6.51
CA GLU A 39 16.48 8.61 -7.06
C GLU A 39 16.63 9.88 -7.89
N LYS A 40 15.58 10.27 -8.63
CA LYS A 40 15.55 11.51 -9.41
C LYS A 40 15.52 12.77 -8.51
N GLY A 41 15.06 12.62 -7.27
CA GLY A 41 14.65 13.73 -6.40
C GLY A 41 15.76 14.49 -5.69
N SER A 42 16.60 15.26 -6.39
CA SER A 42 17.48 16.25 -5.73
C SER A 42 16.81 17.58 -5.35
N ASN A 43 15.47 17.72 -5.41
CA ASN A 43 14.79 19.04 -5.32
C ASN A 43 13.39 19.07 -4.65
N ASN A 44 13.11 18.27 -3.61
CA ASN A 44 11.80 18.28 -2.90
C ASN A 44 10.57 18.13 -3.82
N ALA A 45 10.72 17.50 -4.99
CA ALA A 45 9.61 17.30 -5.90
C ALA A 45 8.55 16.39 -5.25
N PRO A 46 7.25 16.76 -5.26
CA PRO A 46 6.22 15.93 -4.67
C PRO A 46 6.06 14.60 -5.41
N ILE A 47 6.14 13.50 -4.67
CA ILE A 47 5.81 12.15 -5.12
C ILE A 47 4.36 11.88 -4.74
N LYS A 48 3.49 11.68 -5.75
CA LYS A 48 2.09 11.33 -5.52
C LYS A 48 1.85 9.86 -5.79
N PHE A 49 1.39 9.12 -4.79
CA PHE A 49 1.14 7.68 -4.97
C PHE A 49 0.08 7.38 -6.03
N SER A 50 -0.88 8.30 -6.23
CA SER A 50 -1.89 8.20 -7.28
C SER A 50 -1.31 8.22 -8.70
N GLU A 51 -0.11 8.79 -8.89
CA GLU A 51 0.62 8.79 -10.16
C GLU A 51 1.51 7.54 -10.33
N LEU A 52 1.80 6.82 -9.24
CA LEU A 52 2.67 5.63 -9.23
C LEU A 52 1.92 4.29 -9.24
N THR A 53 0.59 4.33 -9.18
CA THR A 53 -0.27 3.14 -9.05
C THR A 53 -1.18 3.01 -10.27
N ASP A 54 -1.41 1.78 -10.71
CA ASP A 54 -2.23 1.43 -11.89
C ASP A 54 -3.53 0.68 -11.51
N PHE A 55 -3.88 0.68 -10.22
CA PHE A 55 -5.04 0.01 -9.66
C PHE A 55 -5.95 1.00 -8.91
N ASP A 56 -7.20 0.62 -8.69
CA ASP A 56 -8.14 1.45 -7.93
C ASP A 56 -7.97 1.23 -6.42
N TRP A 57 -7.88 2.34 -5.70
CA TRP A 57 -7.71 2.44 -4.25
C TRP A 57 -8.19 3.82 -3.79
N ASP A 58 -8.61 3.93 -2.53
CA ASP A 58 -9.02 5.19 -1.88
C ASP A 58 -8.14 5.56 -0.68
N THR A 59 -7.56 4.56 -0.01
CA THR A 59 -6.78 4.74 1.21
C THR A 59 -5.51 3.90 1.14
N VAL A 60 -4.39 4.44 1.63
CA VAL A 60 -3.16 3.68 1.86
C VAL A 60 -2.72 3.83 3.32
N PHE A 61 -2.32 2.72 3.91
CA PHE A 61 -1.73 2.64 5.23
C PHE A 61 -0.25 2.29 5.09
N VAL A 62 0.59 3.00 5.84
CA VAL A 62 2.02 2.74 5.85
C VAL A 62 2.43 2.30 7.25
N TYR A 63 3.00 1.11 7.33
CA TYR A 63 3.51 0.54 8.57
C TYR A 63 5.03 0.43 8.49
N GLY A 64 5.66 0.82 9.58
CA GLY A 64 7.12 0.77 9.71
C GLY A 64 7.63 -0.58 10.16
N PRO A 65 8.96 -0.69 10.25
CA PRO A 65 9.58 -1.80 10.97
C PRO A 65 8.99 -1.92 12.38
N TYR A 66 8.92 -3.15 12.89
CA TYR A 66 8.36 -3.50 14.21
C TYR A 66 6.85 -3.27 14.41
N SER A 67 6.09 -2.92 13.36
CA SER A 67 4.63 -2.85 13.47
C SER A 67 4.05 -4.22 13.79
N SER A 68 3.10 -4.33 14.72
CA SER A 68 2.53 -5.62 15.11
C SER A 68 1.54 -6.17 14.08
N LEU A 69 1.70 -7.44 13.67
CA LEU A 69 0.76 -8.11 12.77
C LEU A 69 -0.63 -8.21 13.41
N GLU A 70 -0.69 -8.35 14.73
CA GLU A 70 -1.97 -8.34 15.47
C GLU A 70 -2.68 -6.99 15.31
N GLU A 71 -1.96 -5.89 15.43
CA GLU A 71 -2.52 -4.54 15.28
C GLU A 71 -2.95 -4.26 13.85
N ILE A 72 -2.15 -4.69 12.87
CA ILE A 72 -2.48 -4.58 11.45
C ILE A 72 -3.76 -5.40 11.15
N ASN A 73 -3.81 -6.68 11.53
CA ASN A 73 -4.99 -7.52 11.31
C ASN A 73 -6.25 -6.96 11.97
N LYS A 74 -6.14 -6.49 13.21
CA LYS A 74 -7.26 -5.88 13.93
C LYS A 74 -7.81 -4.65 13.21
N LYS A 75 -6.94 -3.86 12.58
CA LYS A 75 -7.31 -2.63 11.88
C LYS A 75 -7.97 -2.88 10.53
N HIS A 76 -7.49 -3.88 9.80
CA HIS A 76 -7.94 -4.15 8.43
C HIS A 76 -9.03 -5.22 8.34
N GLY A 77 -9.21 -6.05 9.39
CA GLY A 77 -10.13 -7.18 9.33
C GLY A 77 -9.69 -8.30 8.37
N THR A 78 -8.46 -8.20 7.86
CA THR A 78 -7.79 -9.20 7.00
C THR A 78 -6.81 -10.00 7.86
N ASP A 79 -6.72 -11.30 7.59
CA ASP A 79 -5.69 -12.14 8.19
C ASP A 79 -4.38 -12.06 7.40
N PHE A 80 -3.56 -11.05 7.71
CA PHE A 80 -2.23 -10.93 7.12
C PHE A 80 -1.23 -11.94 7.65
N TRP A 81 -1.54 -12.78 8.66
CA TRP A 81 -0.63 -13.86 9.07
C TRP A 81 -0.39 -14.86 7.94
N SER A 82 -1.37 -15.02 7.06
CA SER A 82 -1.31 -15.91 5.90
C SER A 82 -0.56 -15.33 4.70
N ILE A 83 -0.29 -14.01 4.70
CA ILE A 83 0.17 -13.25 3.53
C ILE A 83 1.51 -12.55 3.81
N LEU A 84 1.74 -12.17 5.07
CA LEU A 84 3.00 -11.69 5.60
C LEU A 84 3.60 -12.85 6.42
N GLU A 85 4.66 -13.46 5.91
CA GLU A 85 5.24 -14.67 6.52
C GLU A 85 5.48 -14.51 8.04
N PRO A 86 5.04 -15.49 8.87
CA PRO A 86 5.22 -15.46 10.31
C PRO A 86 6.73 -15.54 10.64
N GLY A 87 7.32 -14.40 10.94
CA GLY A 87 8.74 -14.25 11.23
C GLY A 87 9.38 -12.95 10.73
N TYR A 88 8.71 -12.19 9.86
CA TYR A 88 9.35 -11.09 9.12
C TYR A 88 8.63 -9.74 9.19
N LEU A 89 8.25 -9.34 10.41
CA LEU A 89 8.19 -7.93 10.81
C LEU A 89 9.58 -7.50 11.31
N ASP A 90 10.59 -7.77 10.48
CA ASP A 90 11.97 -7.40 10.81
C ASP A 90 12.18 -5.89 10.66
N GLU A 91 13.31 -5.42 11.16
CA GLU A 91 13.68 -3.99 11.13
C GLU A 91 13.93 -3.42 9.73
N GLY A 92 13.86 -4.25 8.69
CA GLY A 92 14.34 -3.97 7.35
C GLY A 92 13.27 -3.58 6.34
N HIS A 93 11.99 -3.65 6.67
CA HIS A 93 10.91 -3.45 5.69
C HIS A 93 9.89 -2.40 6.08
N CYS A 94 9.35 -1.75 5.04
CA CYS A 94 8.13 -0.96 5.11
C CYS A 94 6.97 -1.78 4.57
N ILE A 95 5.76 -1.56 5.06
CA ILE A 95 4.55 -2.21 4.55
C ILE A 95 3.58 -1.14 4.08
N TYR A 96 3.11 -1.28 2.84
CA TYR A 96 2.10 -0.42 2.23
C TYR A 96 0.85 -1.26 1.97
N ILE A 97 -0.24 -0.97 2.66
CA ILE A 97 -1.54 -1.63 2.47
C ILE A 97 -2.47 -0.63 1.79
N PHE A 98 -2.81 -0.91 0.54
CA PHE A 98 -3.77 -0.14 -0.23
C PHE A 98 -5.15 -0.77 -0.09
N GLU A 99 -6.14 0.07 0.17
CA GLU A 99 -7.54 -0.33 0.30
C GLU A 99 -8.43 0.37 -0.71
N LYS A 100 -9.53 -0.30 -1.04
CA LYS A 100 -10.71 0.27 -1.70
C LYS A 100 -11.94 -0.14 -0.92
N GLU A 101 -12.76 0.83 -0.51
CA GLU A 101 -13.98 0.60 0.26
C GLU A 101 -13.73 -0.28 1.50
N LYS A 102 -12.64 -0.01 2.23
CA LYS A 102 -12.17 -0.76 3.40
C LYS A 102 -11.80 -2.23 3.15
N LYS A 103 -11.46 -2.57 1.90
CA LYS A 103 -10.95 -3.89 1.53
C LYS A 103 -9.55 -3.74 0.97
N THR A 104 -8.63 -4.56 1.45
CA THR A 104 -7.26 -4.64 0.92
C THR A 104 -7.29 -5.02 -0.57
N VAL A 105 -6.67 -4.19 -1.40
CA VAL A 105 -6.53 -4.45 -2.85
C VAL A 105 -5.10 -4.84 -3.22
N ARG A 106 -4.10 -4.28 -2.54
CA ARG A 106 -2.67 -4.55 -2.76
C ARG A 106 -1.89 -4.34 -1.48
N THR A 107 -0.89 -5.20 -1.27
CA THR A 107 0.06 -5.07 -0.17
C THR A 107 1.48 -5.16 -0.72
N PHE A 108 2.32 -4.17 -0.38
CA PHE A 108 3.73 -4.16 -0.73
C PHE A 108 4.59 -4.22 0.51
N LYS A 109 5.68 -4.99 0.44
CA LYS A 109 6.68 -5.11 1.51
C LYS A 109 8.11 -4.87 0.99
N PRO A 110 8.46 -3.65 0.54
CA PRO A 110 9.81 -3.35 0.10
C PRO A 110 10.80 -3.27 1.26
N SER A 111 12.08 -3.50 0.95
CA SER A 111 13.19 -3.18 1.85
C SER A 111 13.33 -1.66 2.03
N ARG A 112 13.62 -1.21 3.25
CA ARG A 112 13.88 0.20 3.59
C ARG A 112 15.19 0.74 3.06
N GLN A 113 16.09 -0.12 2.55
CA GLN A 113 17.41 0.30 2.06
C GLN A 113 17.32 1.26 0.85
N GLY A 114 16.27 1.15 0.03
CA GLY A 114 16.04 2.05 -1.09
C GLY A 114 15.38 3.36 -0.68
N LEU A 115 14.36 3.27 0.18
CA LEU A 115 13.59 4.41 0.68
C LEU A 115 12.91 4.03 1.99
N ASP A 116 13.22 4.76 3.04
CA ASP A 116 12.72 4.51 4.39
C ASP A 116 11.37 5.20 4.62
N CYS A 117 10.40 4.54 5.24
CA CYS A 117 9.07 5.09 5.55
C CYS A 117 8.93 5.56 7.00
N SER A 118 9.96 5.44 7.84
CA SER A 118 9.89 5.70 9.29
C SER A 118 9.37 7.09 9.67
N GLU A 119 9.54 8.11 8.81
CA GLU A 119 9.00 9.45 9.07
C GLU A 119 7.47 9.57 8.87
N ILE A 120 6.81 8.58 8.25
CA ILE A 120 5.37 8.63 7.95
C ILE A 120 4.52 7.58 8.68
N VAL A 121 5.14 6.66 9.43
CA VAL A 121 4.44 5.55 10.09
C VAL A 121 3.42 6.00 11.15
N ASN A 122 3.66 7.15 11.78
CA ASN A 122 2.79 7.71 12.83
C ASN A 122 1.69 8.63 12.29
N GLN A 123 1.64 8.87 10.97
CA GLN A 123 0.66 9.77 10.36
C GLN A 123 -0.68 9.08 10.05
N GLY A 124 -0.72 7.75 10.14
CA GLY A 124 -1.94 6.98 9.98
C GLY A 124 -2.27 6.65 8.52
N ALA A 125 -3.49 6.98 8.10
CA ALA A 125 -4.03 6.62 6.79
C ALA A 125 -3.97 7.83 5.84
N PHE A 126 -3.55 7.61 4.61
CA PHE A 126 -3.53 8.63 3.57
C PHE A 126 -4.62 8.34 2.55
N SER A 127 -5.45 9.33 2.25
CA SER A 127 -6.36 9.23 1.10
C SER A 127 -5.58 9.31 -0.20
N LYS A 128 -6.21 8.92 -1.30
CA LYS A 128 -5.64 9.04 -2.65
C LYS A 128 -5.17 10.45 -2.99
N GLU A 129 -5.88 11.46 -2.50
CA GLU A 129 -5.62 12.88 -2.71
C GLU A 129 -4.48 13.38 -1.80
N ASN A 130 -4.34 12.79 -0.61
CA ASN A 130 -3.41 13.27 0.43
C ASN A 130 -2.12 12.44 0.53
N ALA A 131 -2.00 11.35 -0.23
CA ALA A 131 -0.80 10.51 -0.33
C ALA A 131 0.28 11.18 -1.21
N ILE A 132 0.71 12.37 -0.76
CA ILE A 132 1.71 13.23 -1.39
C ILE A 132 2.90 13.32 -0.44
N PHE A 133 4.09 13.06 -0.97
CA PHE A 133 5.29 12.92 -0.16
C PHE A 133 6.48 13.65 -0.80
N GLU A 134 7.49 13.94 -0.01
CA GLU A 134 8.82 14.38 -0.47
C GLU A 134 9.87 13.38 0.00
N VAL A 135 11.03 13.41 -0.65
CA VAL A 135 12.21 12.68 -0.19
C VAL A 135 13.08 13.61 0.66
N ARG A 136 13.42 13.13 1.85
CA ARG A 136 14.41 13.74 2.74
C ARG A 136 15.67 12.91 2.74
N TYR A 137 16.80 13.59 2.85
CA TYR A 137 18.12 12.98 2.92
C TYR A 137 18.72 13.23 4.30
N HIS A 138 19.12 12.17 4.99
CA HIS A 138 19.97 12.24 6.18
C HIS A 138 21.23 11.41 5.93
N GLY A 139 22.33 12.09 5.58
CA GLY A 139 23.51 11.42 5.03
C GLY A 139 23.18 10.72 3.72
N ASP A 140 23.55 9.45 3.61
CA ASP A 140 23.28 8.61 2.42
C ASP A 140 21.90 7.92 2.48
N HIS A 141 21.14 8.13 3.56
CA HIS A 141 19.82 7.53 3.74
C HIS A 141 18.71 8.45 3.23
N ARG A 142 17.73 7.83 2.55
CA ARG A 142 16.55 8.50 1.99
C ARG A 142 15.31 8.13 2.78
N TYR A 143 14.52 9.13 3.12
CA TYR A 143 13.29 8.99 3.89
C TYR A 143 12.14 9.59 3.11
N LEU A 144 11.02 8.86 3.09
CA LEU A 144 9.76 9.37 2.61
C LEU A 144 9.14 10.20 3.73
N LYS A 145 8.84 11.46 3.45
CA LYS A 145 8.19 12.38 4.38
C LYS A 145 6.89 12.86 3.79
N TRP A 146 5.84 12.87 4.60
CA TRP A 146 4.52 13.33 4.17
C TRP A 146 4.48 14.85 4.03
N ILE A 147 3.87 15.32 2.94
CA ILE A 147 3.52 16.71 2.72
C ILE A 147 2.06 16.86 3.13
N ASP A 148 1.84 17.51 4.27
CA ASP A 148 0.50 17.82 4.77
C ASP A 148 -0.15 18.87 3.85
N PRO A 149 -1.22 18.52 3.11
CA PRO A 149 -1.84 19.45 2.15
C PRO A 149 -2.56 20.62 2.84
N GLU A 150 -2.77 20.56 4.16
CA GLU A 150 -3.43 21.61 4.95
C GLU A 150 -2.43 22.59 5.61
N LYS A 151 -1.11 22.39 5.44
CA LYS A 151 -0.06 23.27 5.96
C LYS A 151 0.77 23.91 4.84
#